data_AF-A0A1V2DX16-F1
#
_entry.id   AF-A0A1V2DX16-F1
#
_cell.length_a   1.000
_cell.length_b   1.000
_cell.length_c   1.000
_cell.angle_alpha   90.00
_cell.angle_beta   90.00
_cell.angle_gamma   90.00
#
_symmetry.space_group_name_H-M   'P 1'
#
loop_
_entity.id
_entity.type
_entity.pdbx_description
1 polymer ?
#
loop_
_entity_poly.entity_id
_entity_poly.type
_entity_poly.pdbx_seq_one_letter_code
_entity_poly.pdbx_strand_id
1 'polypeptide(L)'
;MGFRKAQTLRTGRRPYHPGDLLKLYIYAYLNQTSSTRRLEKECHRNLEVLWLMKQLAPDFKTIADFRKDNGDAIKQVCRQFIVFCKQAGLVSGQLVAIDGSKFKAELQDELKTLVDVKGMLERLAWVSSQGF
;
A
#
# COMPACT_ATOMS: atom_id res chain seq x y z
N MET A 1 -13.17 -2.18 0.41
CA MET A 1 -11.77 -2.60 0.72
C MET A 1 -11.65 -3.36 2.05
N GLY A 2 -12.56 -3.21 3.04
CA GLY A 2 -12.73 -4.22 4.12
C GLY A 2 -11.55 -4.40 5.09
N PHE A 3 -10.86 -3.33 5.49
CA PHE A 3 -9.72 -3.43 6.40
C PHE A 3 -10.12 -3.92 7.80
N ARG A 4 -9.43 -4.94 8.30
CA ARG A 4 -9.61 -5.52 9.63
C ARG A 4 -8.79 -4.74 10.66
N LYS A 5 -9.41 -4.48 11.81
CA LYS A 5 -8.73 -3.96 13.01
C LYS A 5 -8.00 -5.10 13.71
N ALA A 6 -6.93 -4.76 14.43
CA ALA A 6 -6.25 -5.73 15.29
C ALA A 6 -7.22 -6.26 16.36
N GLN A 7 -7.17 -7.57 16.61
CA GLN A 7 -7.91 -8.18 17.71
C GLN A 7 -7.09 -8.02 19.00
N THR A 8 -7.67 -7.34 19.99
CA THR A 8 -7.01 -7.09 21.28
C THR A 8 -7.70 -7.85 22.40
N LEU A 9 -6.96 -8.16 23.47
CA LEU A 9 -7.54 -8.72 24.69
C LEU A 9 -8.57 -7.75 25.29
N ARG A 10 -9.52 -8.27 26.08
CA ARG A 10 -10.63 -7.49 26.67
C ARG A 10 -10.18 -6.26 27.48
N THR A 11 -8.97 -6.30 28.07
CA THR A 11 -8.35 -5.19 28.83
C THR A 11 -7.21 -4.50 28.06
N GLY A 12 -7.02 -4.82 26.78
CA GLY A 12 -5.96 -4.25 25.95
C GLY A 12 -6.26 -2.83 25.46
N ARG A 13 -5.21 -2.14 25.01
CA ARG A 13 -5.34 -0.83 24.34
C ARG A 13 -6.28 -0.95 23.14
N ARG A 14 -7.12 0.06 22.91
CA ARG A 14 -7.98 0.10 21.72
C ARG A 14 -7.11 0.02 20.45
N PRO A 15 -7.48 -0.81 19.46
CA PRO A 15 -6.71 -0.93 18.23
C PRO A 15 -6.71 0.40 17.47
N TYR A 16 -5.61 0.69 16.78
CA TYR A 16 -5.50 1.84 15.89
C TYR A 16 -6.56 1.78 14.78
N HIS A 17 -6.96 2.94 14.28
CA HIS A 17 -7.86 3.01 13.15
C HIS A 17 -7.12 2.50 11.89
N PRO A 18 -7.71 1.58 11.09
CA PRO A 18 -7.06 1.04 9.90
C PRO A 18 -6.60 2.11 8.90
N GLY A 19 -7.35 3.21 8.81
CA GLY A 19 -6.97 4.34 7.98
C GLY A 19 -5.67 5.01 8.39
N ASP A 20 -5.32 5.05 9.67
CA ASP A 20 -4.06 5.64 10.13
C ASP A 20 -2.87 4.72 9.79
N LEU A 21 -3.03 3.41 9.99
CA LEU A 21 -2.01 2.43 9.60
C LEU A 21 -1.86 2.35 8.06
N LEU A 22 -2.95 2.51 7.31
CA LEU A 22 -2.90 2.57 5.84
C LEU A 22 -2.12 3.79 5.35
N LYS A 23 -2.31 4.98 5.95
CA LYS A 23 -1.50 6.17 5.62
C LYS A 23 -0.01 5.90 5.80
N LEU A 24 0.36 5.25 6.90
CA LEU A 24 1.75 4.88 7.16
C LEU A 24 2.30 3.93 6.08
N TYR A 25 1.46 3.02 5.55
CA TYR A 25 1.85 2.13 4.46
C TYR A 25 1.95 2.82 3.10
N ILE A 26 1.13 3.84 2.83
CA ILE A 26 1.27 4.68 1.63
C ILE A 26 2.57 5.49 1.73
N TYR A 27 2.85 6.10 2.89
CA TYR A 27 4.12 6.78 3.16
C TYR A 27 5.32 5.84 2.94
N ALA A 28 5.23 4.62 3.50
CA ALA A 28 6.25 3.59 3.35
C ALA A 28 6.51 3.22 1.88
N TYR A 29 5.45 3.10 1.08
CA TYR A 29 5.54 2.80 -0.34
C TYR A 29 6.24 3.92 -1.11
N LEU A 30 5.86 5.18 -0.88
CA LEU A 30 6.47 6.35 -1.51
C LEU A 30 7.95 6.52 -1.13
N ASN A 31 8.31 6.19 0.11
CA ASN A 31 9.67 6.31 0.64
C ASN A 31 10.47 4.99 0.56
N GLN A 32 10.00 4.02 -0.24
CA GLN A 32 10.61 2.69 -0.42
C GLN A 32 11.06 2.00 0.87
N THR A 33 10.31 2.19 1.96
CA THR A 33 10.64 1.68 3.29
C THR A 33 9.82 0.44 3.61
N SER A 34 10.43 -0.75 3.49
CA SER A 34 9.75 -2.03 3.78
C SER A 34 9.83 -2.48 5.25
N SER A 35 10.77 -1.89 6.01
CA SER A 35 11.06 -2.23 7.41
C SER A 35 10.08 -1.58 8.37
N THR A 36 9.29 -2.39 9.08
CA THR A 36 8.33 -1.90 10.09
C THR A 36 9.02 -1.25 11.28
N ARG A 37 10.22 -1.73 11.66
CA ARG A 37 11.06 -1.10 12.68
C ARG A 37 11.56 0.28 12.25
N ARG A 38 11.84 0.46 10.96
CA ARG A 38 12.19 1.78 10.43
C ARG A 38 10.97 2.70 10.47
N LEU A 39 9.79 2.22 10.05
CA LEU A 39 8.55 2.99 10.12
C LEU A 39 8.19 3.43 11.55
N GLU A 40 8.34 2.54 12.52
CA GLU A 40 8.20 2.87 13.95
C GLU A 40 9.15 4.02 14.34
N LYS A 41 10.43 3.96 13.97
CA LYS A 41 11.37 5.06 14.23
C LYS A 41 10.96 6.36 13.53
N GLU A 42 10.51 6.30 12.29
CA GLU A 42 10.02 7.48 11.56
C GLU A 42 8.83 8.13 12.28
N CYS A 43 7.92 7.35 12.87
CA CYS A 43 6.78 7.88 13.65
C CYS A 43 7.19 8.71 14.87
N HIS A 44 8.43 8.61 15.33
CA HIS A 44 8.92 9.36 16.49
C HIS A 44 9.77 10.58 16.12
N ARG A 45 10.34 10.63 14.91
CA ARG A 45 11.40 11.61 14.57
C ARG A 45 11.11 12.41 13.30
N ASN A 46 10.33 11.86 12.38
CA ASN A 46 10.11 12.47 11.08
C ASN A 46 8.90 13.37 11.14
N LEU A 47 9.08 14.67 10.88
CA LEU A 47 8.01 15.67 10.95
C LEU A 47 6.85 15.34 10.02
N GLU A 48 7.11 14.79 8.83
CA GLU A 48 6.08 14.38 7.89
C GLU A 48 5.20 13.27 8.47
N VAL A 49 5.84 12.28 9.09
CA VAL A 49 5.14 11.13 9.68
C VAL A 49 4.42 11.53 10.96
N LEU A 50 5.02 12.38 11.79
CA LEU A 50 4.38 12.95 12.99
C LEU A 50 3.10 13.70 12.63
N TRP A 51 3.13 14.52 11.57
CA TRP A 51 1.96 15.23 11.06
C TRP A 51 0.92 14.26 10.49
N LEU A 52 1.35 13.35 9.62
CA LEU A 52 0.49 12.35 8.95
C LEU A 52 -0.27 11.47 9.96
N MET A 53 0.44 11.06 11.02
CA MET A 53 -0.06 10.17 12.06
C MET A 53 -0.73 10.92 13.20
N LYS A 54 -0.80 12.25 13.18
CA LYS A 54 -1.34 13.07 14.29
C LYS A 54 -0.69 12.69 15.63
N GLN A 55 0.64 12.52 15.61
CA GLN A 55 1.47 12.10 16.75
C GLN A 55 1.19 10.67 17.28
N LEU A 56 0.43 9.84 16.54
CA LEU A 56 0.33 8.42 16.86
C LEU A 56 1.64 7.70 16.52
N ALA A 57 2.13 6.88 17.45
CA ALA A 57 3.35 6.09 17.29
C ALA A 57 3.05 4.59 17.52
N PRO A 58 2.48 3.89 16.53
CA PRO A 58 2.30 2.44 16.61
C PRO A 58 3.66 1.73 16.64
N ASP A 59 3.78 0.68 17.45
CA ASP A 59 5.00 -0.12 17.52
C ASP A 59 5.19 -0.98 16.26
N PHE A 60 6.42 -1.47 16.04
CA PHE A 60 6.73 -2.27 14.84
C PHE A 60 5.86 -3.53 14.71
N LYS A 61 5.38 -4.07 15.84
CA LYS A 61 4.55 -5.28 15.89
C LYS A 61 3.14 -4.99 15.38
N THR A 62 2.51 -3.94 15.88
CA THR A 62 1.21 -3.43 15.43
C THR A 62 1.21 -3.17 13.93
N ILE A 63 2.27 -2.50 13.44
CA ILE A 63 2.44 -2.22 12.01
C ILE A 63 2.54 -3.53 11.21
N ALA A 64 3.39 -4.47 11.67
CA ALA A 64 3.60 -5.75 11.00
C ALA A 64 2.33 -6.62 10.97
N ASP A 65 1.61 -6.70 12.09
CA ASP A 65 0.37 -7.48 12.21
C ASP A 65 -0.71 -6.91 11.30
N PHE A 66 -0.85 -5.58 11.23
CA PHE A 66 -1.78 -4.94 10.30
C PHE A 66 -1.50 -5.30 8.83
N ARG A 67 -0.22 -5.31 8.41
CA ARG A 67 0.16 -5.75 7.06
C ARG A 67 -0.08 -7.22 6.82
N LYS A 68 0.18 -8.07 7.82
CA LYS A 68 -0.09 -9.50 7.73
C LYS A 68 -1.59 -9.75 7.51
N ASP A 69 -2.43 -9.06 8.26
CA ASP A 69 -3.87 -9.27 8.23
C ASP A 69 -4.58 -8.58 7.06
N ASN A 70 -3.96 -7.56 6.46
CA ASN A 70 -4.58 -6.73 5.41
C ASN A 70 -3.75 -6.62 4.13
N GLY A 71 -2.76 -7.49 3.93
CA GLY A 71 -1.76 -7.38 2.87
C GLY A 71 -2.36 -7.22 1.48
N ASP A 72 -3.40 -7.98 1.13
CA ASP A 72 -4.03 -7.89 -0.19
C ASP A 72 -4.83 -6.61 -0.37
N ALA A 73 -5.49 -6.11 0.68
CA ALA A 73 -6.18 -4.82 0.65
C ALA A 73 -5.18 -3.66 0.50
N ILE A 74 -4.03 -3.73 1.17
CA ILE A 74 -2.95 -2.73 1.02
C ILE A 74 -2.44 -2.72 -0.42
N LYS A 75 -2.14 -3.90 -1.00
CA LYS A 75 -1.70 -4.00 -2.41
C LYS A 75 -2.72 -3.40 -3.37
N GLN A 76 -4.01 -3.68 -3.16
CA GLN A 76 -5.09 -3.12 -3.98
C GLN A 76 -5.14 -1.60 -3.87
N VAL A 77 -5.00 -1.03 -2.67
CA VAL A 77 -4.94 0.43 -2.49
C VAL A 77 -3.74 1.01 -3.21
N CYS A 78 -2.53 0.46 -3.06
CA CYS A 78 -1.34 0.98 -3.74
C CYS A 78 -1.49 0.95 -5.26
N ARG A 79 -2.08 -0.13 -5.80
CA ARG A 79 -2.38 -0.27 -7.23
C ARG A 79 -3.37 0.78 -7.70
N GLN A 80 -4.48 0.98 -6.99
CA GLN A 80 -5.46 2.01 -7.32
C GLN A 80 -4.86 3.41 -7.22
N PHE A 81 -3.97 3.64 -6.27
CA PHE A 81 -3.24 4.90 -6.12
C PHE A 81 -2.36 5.19 -7.35
N ILE A 82 -1.63 4.22 -7.89
CA ILE A 82 -0.85 4.40 -9.13
C ILE A 82 -1.76 4.71 -10.32
N VAL A 83 -2.89 3.99 -10.44
CA VAL A 83 -3.88 4.25 -11.50
C VAL A 83 -4.42 5.68 -11.39
N PHE A 84 -4.75 6.12 -10.18
CA PHE A 84 -5.19 7.48 -9.90
C PHE A 84 -4.13 8.50 -10.30
N CYS A 85 -2.87 8.31 -9.89
CA CYS A 85 -1.77 9.21 -10.25
C CYS A 85 -1.56 9.28 -11.77
N LYS A 86 -1.72 8.16 -12.49
CA LYS A 86 -1.64 8.13 -13.96
C LYS A 86 -2.79 8.91 -14.60
N GLN A 87 -4.02 8.73 -14.11
CA GLN A 87 -5.20 9.46 -14.59
C GLN A 87 -5.09 10.96 -14.31
N ALA A 88 -4.51 11.34 -13.18
CA ALA A 88 -4.26 12.72 -12.80
C ALA A 88 -3.04 13.36 -13.51
N GLY A 89 -2.34 12.62 -14.39
CA GLY A 89 -1.14 13.10 -15.07
C GLY A 89 0.07 13.31 -14.16
N LEU A 90 0.03 12.79 -12.93
CA LEU A 90 1.11 12.94 -11.92
C LEU A 90 2.26 11.96 -12.13
N VAL A 91 2.07 10.91 -12.95
CA VAL A 91 3.08 9.90 -13.27
C VAL A 91 3.08 9.67 -14.78
N SER A 92 4.23 9.88 -15.44
CA SER A 92 4.40 9.53 -16.86
C SER A 92 4.70 8.04 -17.00
N GLY A 93 3.97 7.36 -17.90
CA GLY A 93 4.02 5.90 -18.04
C GLY A 93 5.29 5.31 -18.67
N GLN A 94 6.38 6.07 -18.77
CA GLN A 94 7.56 5.64 -19.54
C GLN A 94 8.55 4.79 -18.74
N LEU A 95 8.59 4.84 -17.41
CA LEU A 95 9.45 3.94 -16.64
C LEU A 95 9.04 3.87 -15.16
N VAL A 96 7.87 3.31 -14.86
CA VAL A 96 7.63 2.79 -13.50
C VAL A 96 8.19 1.38 -13.44
N ALA A 97 9.51 1.27 -13.55
CA ALA A 97 10.23 0.05 -13.19
C ALA A 97 10.07 -0.11 -11.67
N ILE A 98 9.09 -0.91 -11.27
CA ILE A 98 9.01 -1.42 -9.90
C ILE A 98 10.16 -2.43 -9.80
N ASP A 99 11.36 -1.94 -9.49
CA ASP A 99 12.51 -2.77 -9.14
C ASP A 99 12.24 -3.46 -7.79
N GLY A 100 11.38 -4.47 -7.84
CA GLY A 100 11.05 -5.35 -6.73
C GLY A 100 10.85 -6.79 -7.19
N SER A 101 11.04 -7.06 -8.48
CA SER A 101 10.71 -8.36 -9.06
C SER A 101 11.99 -9.04 -9.51
N LYS A 102 12.56 -9.89 -8.64
CA LYS A 102 13.45 -10.95 -9.09
C LYS A 102 12.63 -12.00 -9.85
N PHE A 103 12.07 -11.66 -10.99
CA PHE A 103 11.60 -12.66 -11.94
C PHE A 103 12.82 -13.09 -12.75
N LYS A 104 13.19 -14.36 -12.59
CA LYS A 104 14.19 -15.02 -13.43
C LYS A 104 13.87 -14.71 -14.89
N ALA A 105 14.95 -14.36 -15.59
CA ALA A 105 15.02 -14.04 -17.00
C ALA A 105 14.27 -15.05 -17.88
N GLU A 106 13.85 -14.56 -19.05
CA GLU A 106 13.24 -15.25 -20.21
C GLU A 106 11.78 -14.85 -20.46
N LEU A 107 11.61 -13.73 -21.17
CA LEU A 107 10.58 -13.42 -22.19
C LEU A 107 10.52 -11.89 -22.32
N GLN A 108 10.77 -11.37 -23.53
CA GLN A 108 10.96 -9.96 -23.91
C GLN A 108 10.07 -8.96 -23.14
N ASP A 109 10.74 -7.95 -22.56
CA ASP A 109 10.28 -7.13 -21.43
C ASP A 109 9.20 -6.08 -21.76
N GLU A 110 8.88 -5.80 -23.03
CA GLU A 110 7.92 -4.74 -23.37
C GLU A 110 6.45 -5.19 -23.32
N LEU A 111 6.18 -6.50 -23.44
CA LEU A 111 4.80 -7.01 -23.56
C LEU A 111 4.15 -7.39 -22.23
N LYS A 112 4.90 -7.52 -21.12
CA LYS A 112 4.35 -8.04 -19.85
C LYS A 112 3.62 -6.98 -19.01
N THR A 113 4.12 -5.75 -18.98
CA THR A 113 3.56 -4.67 -18.14
C THR A 113 2.30 -4.05 -18.74
N LEU A 114 2.27 -3.91 -20.08
CA LEU A 114 1.09 -3.43 -20.80
C LEU A 114 -0.06 -4.43 -20.70
N VAL A 115 0.23 -5.73 -20.73
CA VAL A 115 -0.78 -6.80 -20.54
C VAL A 115 -1.34 -6.80 -19.12
N ASP A 116 -0.51 -6.59 -18.09
CA ASP A 116 -1.00 -6.52 -16.70
C ASP A 116 -1.89 -5.28 -16.50
N VAL A 117 -1.42 -4.07 -16.82
CA VAL A 117 -2.23 -2.85 -16.62
C VAL A 117 -3.48 -2.81 -17.51
N LYS A 118 -3.41 -3.31 -18.75
CA LYS A 118 -4.59 -3.43 -19.62
C LYS A 118 -5.59 -4.46 -19.09
N GLY A 119 -5.11 -5.65 -18.70
CA GLY A 119 -5.96 -6.68 -18.09
C GLY A 119 -6.55 -6.25 -16.74
N MET A 120 -5.87 -5.36 -16.02
CA MET A 120 -6.39 -4.71 -14.82
C MET A 120 -7.54 -3.75 -15.12
N LEU A 121 -7.39 -2.90 -16.15
CA LEU A 121 -8.42 -1.96 -16.56
C LEU A 121 -9.64 -2.69 -17.10
N GLU A 122 -9.43 -3.77 -17.87
CA GLU A 122 -10.50 -4.63 -18.35
C GLU A 122 -11.22 -5.36 -17.21
N ARG A 123 -10.49 -5.87 -16.20
CA ARG A 123 -11.11 -6.46 -15.00
C ARG A 123 -11.86 -5.43 -14.16
N LEU A 124 -11.34 -4.21 -14.02
CA LEU A 124 -12.04 -3.14 -13.29
C LEU A 124 -13.29 -2.68 -14.05
N ALA A 125 -13.21 -2.58 -15.39
CA ALA A 125 -14.35 -2.31 -16.25
C ALA A 125 -15.41 -3.42 -16.14
N TRP A 126 -14.99 -4.69 -16.08
CA TRP A 126 -15.87 -5.84 -15.88
C TRP A 126 -16.52 -5.85 -14.48
N VAL A 127 -15.77 -5.53 -13.42
CA VAL A 127 -16.34 -5.42 -12.06
C VAL A 127 -17.32 -4.24 -11.97
N SER A 128 -17.07 -3.13 -12.65
CA SER A 128 -18.00 -2.00 -12.71
C SER A 128 -19.25 -2.24 -13.56
N SER A 129 -19.21 -3.18 -14.52
CA SER A 129 -20.36 -3.53 -15.36
C SER A 129 -21.30 -4.57 -14.73
N GLN A 130 -20.88 -5.21 -13.63
CA GLN A 130 -21.67 -6.23 -12.92
C GLN A 130 -22.51 -5.69 -11.76
N GLY A 131 -22.55 -4.37 -11.53
CA GLY A 131 -23.50 -3.71 -10.63
C GLY A 131 -23.53 -4.25 -9.18
N PHE A 132 -22.87 -3.52 -8.26
CA PHE A 132 -23.32 -3.45 -6.87
C PHE A 132 -24.02 -2.10 -6.65
#